data_AF-A0A9Q3MH46-F1
#
_entry.id   AF-A0A9Q3MH46-F1
#
_cell.length_a   1.000
_cell.length_b   1.000
_cell.length_c   1.000
_cell.angle_alpha   90.00
_cell.angle_beta   90.00
_cell.angle_gamma   90.00
#
_symmetry.space_group_name_H-M   'P 1'
#
loop_
_entity.id
_entity.type
_entity.pdbx_description
1 polymer ?
#
loop_
_entity_poly.entity_id
_entity_poly.type
_entity_poly.pdbx_seq_one_letter_code
_entity_poly.pdbx_strand_id
1 'polypeptide(L)'
;MLTLPIERIQKHLGEDEGYADERLLSKHLAKKIEAAVQGKKLCDHPIFAELDWSFLQSVPLFNVAHGLPQKIAEALQSPDARESAKELPFVTFLNCLRNGLSHGGILYLNDQGETSYGEASMLCFVSARQDRTPPKCHNRQGRCPTVIPTIRDLRLLRISESNFREFLGRWIDWLARAELTSIAAE
;
A
#
# COMPACT_ATOMS: atom_id res chain seq x y z
N MET A 1 21.76 -4.50 13.19
CA MET A 1 20.97 -4.48 11.93
C MET A 1 19.91 -3.39 12.08
N LEU A 2 20.08 -2.24 11.44
CA LEU A 2 19.04 -1.22 11.35
C LEU A 2 18.30 -1.45 10.04
N THR A 3 17.17 -2.17 10.11
CA THR A 3 16.22 -2.22 9.00
C THR A 3 15.50 -0.88 8.95
N LEU A 4 15.98 0.05 8.12
CA LEU A 4 15.29 1.30 7.88
C LEU A 4 14.00 1.00 7.10
N PRO A 5 12.81 1.23 7.68
CA PRO A 5 11.56 1.03 6.95
C PRO A 5 11.55 1.95 5.73
N ILE A 6 11.32 1.40 4.54
CA ILE A 6 11.23 2.18 3.29
C ILE A 6 10.28 3.37 3.44
N GLU A 7 9.23 3.22 4.24
CA GLU A 7 8.28 4.28 4.56
C GLU A 7 8.93 5.55 5.16
N ARG A 8 9.91 5.41 6.06
CA ARG A 8 10.59 6.54 6.73
C ARG A 8 11.50 7.33 5.80
N ILE A 9 11.76 6.80 4.60
CA ILE A 9 12.42 7.50 3.50
C ILE A 9 11.38 7.99 2.49
N GLN A 10 10.45 7.12 2.09
CA GLN A 10 9.42 7.37 1.09
C GLN A 10 8.48 8.53 1.46
N LYS A 11 8.04 8.62 2.74
CA LYS A 11 7.09 9.67 3.17
C LYS A 11 7.65 11.07 3.02
N HIS A 12 8.97 11.24 3.16
CA HIS A 12 9.61 12.54 3.03
C HIS A 12 9.98 12.92 1.59
N LEU A 13 9.74 12.03 0.60
CA LEU A 13 9.83 12.40 -0.83
C LEU A 13 8.78 13.45 -1.23
N GLY A 14 7.69 13.58 -0.45
CA GLY A 14 6.66 14.61 -0.62
C GLY A 14 6.74 15.76 0.40
N GLU A 15 7.83 15.86 1.16
CA GLU A 15 8.03 16.87 2.22
C GLU A 15 6.99 16.84 3.36
N ASP A 16 6.31 15.71 3.57
CA ASP A 16 5.36 15.56 4.68
C ASP A 16 6.05 15.66 6.05
N GLU A 17 5.63 16.61 6.90
CA GLU A 17 6.05 16.71 8.30
C GLU A 17 5.29 15.71 9.21
N GLY A 18 5.95 15.16 10.23
CA GLY A 18 5.33 14.32 11.27
C GLY A 18 5.73 12.84 11.29
N TYR A 19 6.60 12.40 10.37
CA TYR A 19 7.26 11.09 10.40
C TYR A 19 8.77 11.24 10.63
N ALA A 20 9.43 10.15 11.03
CA ALA A 20 10.88 10.13 11.16
C ALA A 20 11.53 10.19 9.77
N ASP A 21 12.31 11.25 9.52
CA ASP A 21 13.06 11.43 8.28
C ASP A 21 14.42 10.72 8.37
N GLU A 22 14.46 9.51 7.83
CA GLU A 22 15.68 8.69 7.83
C GLU A 22 16.52 8.88 6.56
N ARG A 23 16.17 9.82 5.67
CA ARG A 23 16.98 10.11 4.47
C ARG A 23 18.39 10.57 4.82
N LEU A 24 18.55 11.20 5.99
CA LEU A 24 19.83 11.68 6.49
C LEU A 24 20.73 10.57 7.03
N LEU A 25 20.16 9.41 7.42
CA LEU A 25 20.92 8.25 7.91
C LEU A 25 21.67 7.55 6.76
N SER A 26 21.11 7.58 5.54
CA SER A 26 21.83 7.17 4.34
C SER A 26 21.28 7.86 3.10
N LYS A 27 21.99 8.89 2.63
CA LYS A 27 21.64 9.64 1.41
C LYS A 27 21.66 8.75 0.17
N HIS A 28 22.57 7.77 0.13
CA HIS A 28 22.67 6.80 -0.95
C HIS A 28 21.41 5.91 -1.02
N LEU A 29 20.99 5.39 0.13
CA LEU A 29 19.76 4.61 0.26
C LEU A 29 18.54 5.42 -0.16
N ALA A 30 18.44 6.66 0.33
CA ALA A 30 17.34 7.55 0.01
C ALA A 30 17.19 7.75 -1.50
N LYS A 31 18.30 8.02 -2.21
CA LYS A 31 18.32 8.17 -3.66
C LYS A 31 17.92 6.90 -4.41
N LYS A 32 18.36 5.73 -3.95
CA LYS A 32 17.96 4.45 -4.56
C LYS A 32 16.46 4.19 -4.43
N ILE A 33 15.91 4.40 -3.24
CA ILE A 33 14.47 4.26 -2.97
C ILE A 33 13.68 5.28 -3.80
N GLU A 34 14.13 6.54 -3.83
CA GLU A 34 13.52 7.58 -4.64
C GLU A 34 13.47 7.20 -6.13
N ALA A 35 14.60 6.79 -6.71
CA ALA A 35 14.67 6.37 -8.11
C ALA A 35 13.78 5.16 -8.44
N ALA A 36 13.60 4.26 -7.48
CA ALA A 36 12.75 3.08 -7.64
C ALA A 36 11.26 3.36 -7.44
N VAL A 37 10.89 4.39 -6.67
CA VAL A 37 9.50 4.63 -6.25
C VAL A 37 8.88 5.85 -6.93
N GLN A 38 9.62 6.95 -7.03
CA GLN A 38 9.07 8.23 -7.45
C GLN A 38 8.75 8.21 -8.96
N GLY A 39 7.51 8.56 -9.29
CA GLY A 39 7.03 8.60 -10.68
C GLY A 39 6.88 7.24 -11.36
N LYS A 40 7.22 6.13 -10.67
CA LYS A 40 7.10 4.78 -11.21
C LYS A 40 5.70 4.21 -11.05
N LYS A 41 5.32 3.32 -11.96
CA LYS A 41 4.14 2.46 -11.91
C LYS A 41 4.55 1.04 -11.54
N LEU A 42 3.58 0.18 -11.24
CA LEU A 42 3.85 -1.22 -10.97
C LEU A 42 4.48 -1.92 -12.19
N CYS A 43 4.01 -1.60 -13.40
CA CYS A 43 4.56 -2.14 -14.66
C CYS A 43 6.03 -1.78 -14.91
N ASP A 44 6.55 -0.70 -14.31
CA ASP A 44 7.99 -0.37 -14.36
C ASP A 44 8.85 -1.34 -13.52
N HIS A 45 8.21 -2.20 -12.72
CA HIS A 45 8.83 -3.27 -11.95
C HIS A 45 8.27 -4.63 -12.38
N PRO A 46 8.71 -5.20 -13.53
CA PRO A 46 8.15 -6.45 -14.07
C PRO A 46 8.14 -7.61 -13.08
N ILE A 47 9.19 -7.70 -12.24
CA ILE A 47 9.30 -8.69 -11.17
C ILE A 47 8.11 -8.69 -10.20
N PHE A 48 7.38 -7.58 -10.05
CA PHE A 48 6.18 -7.50 -9.23
C PHE A 48 4.90 -7.47 -10.06
N ALA A 49 4.92 -6.82 -11.23
CA ALA A 49 3.76 -6.67 -12.10
C ALA A 49 3.24 -7.98 -12.69
N GLU A 50 4.12 -8.96 -12.90
CA GLU A 50 3.78 -10.27 -13.49
C GLU A 50 3.00 -11.20 -12.54
N LEU A 51 2.75 -10.79 -11.29
CA LEU A 51 2.13 -11.62 -10.26
C LEU A 51 0.59 -11.54 -10.21
N ASP A 52 -0.04 -11.18 -11.34
CA ASP A 52 -1.50 -11.14 -11.52
C ASP A 52 -2.28 -10.33 -10.47
N TRP A 53 -1.77 -9.15 -10.12
CA TRP A 53 -2.48 -8.21 -9.27
C TRP A 53 -3.78 -7.72 -9.92
N SER A 54 -4.82 -7.53 -9.10
CA SER A 54 -6.05 -6.80 -9.46
C SER A 54 -6.23 -5.59 -8.57
N PHE A 55 -6.67 -4.46 -9.13
CA PHE A 55 -6.82 -3.21 -8.39
C PHE A 55 -8.12 -2.46 -8.71
N LEU A 56 -8.74 -1.90 -7.67
CA LEU A 56 -9.82 -0.92 -7.79
C LEU A 56 -9.45 0.35 -7.01
N GLN A 57 -9.43 1.49 -7.70
CA GLN A 57 -9.01 2.78 -7.15
C GLN A 57 -10.03 3.42 -6.19
N SER A 58 -11.32 3.18 -6.43
CA SER A 58 -12.39 3.85 -5.70
C SER A 58 -13.59 2.93 -5.55
N VAL A 59 -13.79 2.45 -4.34
CA VAL A 59 -14.89 1.56 -3.96
C VAL A 59 -15.69 2.22 -2.84
N PRO A 60 -17.03 2.17 -2.86
CA PRO A 60 -17.86 2.65 -1.76
C PRO A 60 -17.45 2.01 -0.42
N LEU A 61 -17.67 2.74 0.67
CA LEU A 61 -17.41 2.19 2.00
C LEU A 61 -18.31 0.98 2.26
N PHE A 62 -17.72 -0.08 2.79
CA PHE A 62 -18.44 -1.23 3.33
C PHE A 62 -17.74 -1.71 4.60
N ASN A 63 -18.49 -2.43 5.44
CA ASN A 63 -17.88 -3.05 6.62
C ASN A 63 -17.09 -4.28 6.18
N VAL A 64 -15.76 -4.19 6.24
CA VAL A 64 -14.84 -5.28 5.89
C VAL A 64 -15.13 -6.55 6.68
N ALA A 65 -15.62 -6.44 7.92
CA ALA A 65 -16.01 -7.59 8.74
C ALA A 65 -17.20 -8.38 8.19
N HIS A 66 -18.01 -7.78 7.30
CA HIS A 66 -19.12 -8.47 6.63
C HIS A 66 -18.70 -9.13 5.31
N GLY A 67 -17.42 -9.06 4.96
CA GLY A 67 -16.89 -9.57 3.71
C GLY A 67 -16.99 -8.61 2.53
N LEU A 68 -16.40 -9.04 1.42
CA LEU A 68 -16.41 -8.37 0.13
C LEU A 68 -17.79 -8.48 -0.55
N PRO A 69 -18.44 -7.35 -0.89
CA PRO A 69 -19.69 -7.39 -1.63
C PRO A 69 -19.52 -7.99 -3.03
N GLN A 70 -20.48 -8.79 -3.48
CA GLN A 70 -20.40 -9.57 -4.72
C GLN A 70 -20.07 -8.73 -5.96
N LYS A 71 -20.72 -7.57 -6.14
CA LYS A 71 -20.43 -6.67 -7.27
C LYS A 71 -18.96 -6.18 -7.29
N ILE A 72 -18.34 -6.05 -6.13
CA ILE A 72 -16.94 -5.63 -6.02
C ILE A 72 -16.01 -6.83 -6.29
N ALA A 73 -16.39 -8.03 -5.85
CA ALA A 73 -15.67 -9.26 -6.19
C ALA A 73 -15.64 -9.49 -7.71
N GLU A 74 -16.79 -9.35 -8.38
CA GLU A 74 -16.91 -9.41 -9.84
C GLU A 74 -16.02 -8.35 -10.52
N ALA A 75 -16.04 -7.10 -10.03
CA ALA A 75 -15.21 -6.03 -10.57
C ALA A 75 -13.71 -6.34 -10.42
N LEU A 76 -13.26 -6.94 -9.31
CA LEU A 76 -11.87 -7.34 -9.10
C LEU A 76 -11.43 -8.50 -10.01
N GLN A 77 -12.36 -9.33 -10.50
CA GLN A 77 -12.06 -10.38 -11.47
C GLN A 77 -11.89 -9.86 -12.90
N SER A 78 -12.36 -8.64 -13.18
CA SER A 78 -12.35 -8.07 -14.53
C SER A 78 -10.92 -7.90 -15.09
N PRO A 79 -10.74 -7.99 -16.42
CA PRO A 79 -9.49 -7.60 -17.08
C PRO A 79 -9.07 -6.16 -16.75
N ASP A 80 -10.03 -5.24 -16.64
CA ASP A 80 -9.80 -3.83 -16.32
C ASP A 80 -9.14 -3.67 -14.94
N ALA A 81 -9.54 -4.47 -13.95
CA ALA A 81 -8.90 -4.44 -12.64
C ALA A 81 -7.45 -4.91 -12.68
N ARG A 82 -7.12 -5.89 -13.54
CA ARG A 82 -5.73 -6.36 -13.72
C ARG A 82 -4.89 -5.29 -14.43
N GLU A 83 -5.43 -4.66 -15.46
CA GLU A 83 -4.74 -3.59 -16.18
C GLU A 83 -4.55 -2.36 -15.27
N SER A 84 -5.56 -2.01 -14.47
CA SER A 84 -5.46 -0.95 -13.49
C SER A 84 -4.38 -1.21 -12.44
N ALA A 85 -4.12 -2.48 -12.09
CA ALA A 85 -3.04 -2.83 -11.18
C ALA A 85 -1.66 -2.58 -11.79
N LYS A 86 -1.44 -2.92 -13.08
CA LYS A 86 -0.18 -2.65 -13.78
C LYS A 86 0.13 -1.16 -13.84
N GLU A 87 -0.89 -0.35 -14.11
CA GLU A 87 -0.76 1.10 -14.24
C GLU A 87 -0.76 1.84 -12.90
N LEU A 88 -0.90 1.12 -11.78
CA LEU A 88 -0.93 1.69 -10.44
C LEU A 88 0.40 2.39 -10.11
N PRO A 89 0.39 3.67 -9.68
CA PRO A 89 1.61 4.29 -9.18
C PRO A 89 2.23 3.45 -8.07
N PHE A 90 3.53 3.18 -8.14
CA PHE A 90 4.22 2.25 -7.25
C PHE A 90 4.12 2.71 -5.79
N VAL A 91 4.17 4.02 -5.56
CA VAL A 91 3.90 4.64 -4.24
C VAL A 91 2.51 4.23 -3.69
N THR A 92 1.49 4.12 -4.54
CA THR A 92 0.14 3.73 -4.15
C THR A 92 0.06 2.22 -3.89
N PHE A 93 0.73 1.41 -4.71
CA PHE A 93 0.88 -0.03 -4.48
C PHE A 93 1.47 -0.32 -3.08
N LEU A 94 2.61 0.30 -2.74
CA LEU A 94 3.24 0.17 -1.43
C LEU A 94 2.33 0.63 -0.29
N ASN A 95 1.64 1.76 -0.47
CA ASN A 95 0.68 2.25 0.54
C ASN A 95 -0.48 1.27 0.76
N CYS A 96 -0.98 0.59 -0.28
CA CYS A 96 -2.05 -0.39 -0.13
C CYS A 96 -1.61 -1.59 0.71
N LEU A 97 -0.43 -2.15 0.39
CA LEU A 97 0.17 -3.26 1.15
C LEU A 97 0.39 -2.86 2.62
N ARG A 98 1.04 -1.71 2.85
CA ARG A 98 1.27 -1.16 4.19
C ARG A 98 -0.04 -1.03 4.96
N ASN A 99 -1.05 -0.36 4.39
CA ASN A 99 -2.30 -0.11 5.07
C ASN A 99 -3.04 -1.39 5.44
N GLY A 100 -3.11 -2.36 4.52
CA GLY A 100 -3.73 -3.64 4.78
C GLY A 100 -3.01 -4.39 5.91
N LEU A 101 -1.68 -4.50 5.83
CA LEU A 101 -0.86 -5.22 6.81
C LEU A 101 -0.84 -4.55 8.19
N SER A 102 -0.74 -3.22 8.25
CA SER A 102 -0.60 -2.49 9.52
C SER A 102 -1.92 -2.30 10.28
N HIS A 103 -3.06 -2.26 9.58
CA HIS A 103 -4.35 -1.98 10.19
C HIS A 103 -5.32 -3.17 10.15
N GLY A 104 -4.87 -4.33 9.66
CA GLY A 104 -5.71 -5.52 9.53
C GLY A 104 -6.77 -5.39 8.43
N GLY A 105 -6.61 -4.44 7.50
CA GLY A 105 -7.47 -4.26 6.34
C GLY A 105 -7.19 -5.33 5.30
N ILE A 106 -7.41 -6.61 5.62
CA ILE A 106 -7.18 -7.75 4.74
C ILE A 106 -8.44 -8.60 4.72
N LEU A 107 -8.97 -8.82 3.51
CA LEU A 107 -10.02 -9.79 3.24
C LEU A 107 -9.38 -11.10 2.76
N TYR A 108 -9.85 -12.20 3.33
CA TYR A 108 -9.48 -13.56 2.96
C TYR A 108 -10.53 -14.07 1.99
N LEU A 109 -10.09 -14.46 0.79
CA LEU A 109 -10.99 -14.83 -0.30
C LEU A 109 -10.72 -16.27 -0.76
N ASN A 110 -11.75 -16.95 -1.24
CA ASN A 110 -11.63 -18.26 -1.87
C ASN A 110 -10.99 -18.17 -3.27
N ASP A 111 -10.91 -19.29 -3.97
CA ASP A 111 -10.37 -19.40 -5.33
C ASP A 111 -11.26 -18.71 -6.39
N GLN A 112 -12.52 -18.43 -6.08
CA GLN A 112 -13.38 -17.55 -6.89
C GLN A 112 -13.21 -16.06 -6.53
N GLY A 113 -12.40 -15.70 -5.53
CA GLY A 113 -12.21 -14.31 -5.10
C GLY A 113 -13.39 -13.73 -4.33
N GLU A 114 -14.23 -14.58 -3.75
CA GLU A 114 -15.33 -14.23 -2.84
C GLU A 114 -14.89 -14.39 -1.38
N THR A 115 -15.59 -13.76 -0.44
CA THR A 115 -15.25 -13.85 1.00
C THR A 115 -15.24 -15.31 1.46
N SER A 116 -14.14 -15.74 2.08
CA SER A 116 -14.01 -17.04 2.72
C SER A 116 -13.95 -16.90 4.24
N TYR A 117 -14.64 -17.80 4.94
CA TYR A 117 -14.51 -18.00 6.39
C TYR A 117 -13.68 -19.24 6.73
N GLY A 118 -13.21 -19.96 5.70
CA GLY A 118 -12.38 -21.15 5.81
C GLY A 118 -10.99 -20.91 5.22
N GLU A 119 -10.54 -21.84 4.38
CA GLU A 119 -9.28 -21.68 3.67
C GLU A 119 -9.34 -20.51 2.66
N ALA A 120 -8.28 -19.71 2.63
CA ALA A 120 -8.15 -18.56 1.75
C ALA A 120 -7.19 -18.91 0.62
N SER A 121 -7.58 -18.64 -0.62
CA SER A 121 -6.72 -18.80 -1.79
C SER A 121 -6.28 -17.46 -2.38
N MET A 122 -6.88 -16.35 -1.94
CA MET A 122 -6.48 -14.99 -2.31
C MET A 122 -6.56 -14.03 -1.12
N LEU A 123 -5.78 -12.96 -1.21
CA LEU A 123 -5.77 -11.86 -0.25
C LEU A 123 -6.22 -10.59 -0.95
N CYS A 124 -7.04 -9.78 -0.29
CA CYS A 124 -7.39 -8.44 -0.76
C CYS A 124 -7.07 -7.40 0.32
N PHE A 125 -6.06 -6.58 0.05
CA PHE A 125 -5.62 -5.47 0.89
C PHE A 125 -6.55 -4.27 0.68
N VAL A 126 -7.12 -3.79 1.78
CA VAL A 126 -8.05 -2.67 1.84
C VAL A 126 -7.32 -1.44 2.39
N SER A 127 -7.34 -0.37 1.62
CA SER A 127 -6.72 0.90 2.00
C SER A 127 -7.76 2.03 1.95
N ALA A 128 -8.12 2.56 3.11
CA ALA A 128 -8.98 3.73 3.23
C ALA A 128 -8.30 4.99 2.69
N ARG A 129 -8.94 5.70 1.75
CA ARG A 129 -8.55 7.06 1.38
C ARG A 129 -9.26 8.04 2.30
N GLN A 130 -8.48 8.90 2.95
CA GLN A 130 -8.97 9.90 3.88
C GLN A 130 -8.81 11.28 3.30
N ASP A 131 -9.82 12.13 3.49
CA ASP A 131 -9.69 13.56 3.29
C ASP A 131 -9.18 14.19 4.61
N ARG A 132 -8.02 14.86 4.53
CA ARG A 132 -7.42 15.58 5.65
C ARG A 132 -7.78 17.05 5.52
N THR A 133 -8.79 17.50 6.27
CA THR A 133 -9.12 18.92 6.36
C THR A 133 -8.15 19.59 7.33
N PRO A 134 -7.45 20.67 6.95
CA PRO A 134 -6.60 21.39 7.90
C PRO A 134 -7.45 21.92 9.08
N PRO A 135 -7.00 21.77 10.34
CA PRO A 135 -7.70 22.37 11.46
C PRO A 135 -7.76 23.88 11.28
N LYS A 136 -8.98 24.46 11.30
CA LYS A 136 -9.14 25.91 11.46
C LYS A 136 -8.94 26.24 12.93
N CYS A 137 -7.71 26.56 13.31
CA CYS A 137 -7.42 27.03 14.67
C CYS A 137 -7.99 28.44 14.86
N HIS A 138 -8.89 28.61 15.84
CA HIS A 138 -9.27 29.93 16.28
C HIS A 138 -8.25 30.43 17.31
N ASN A 139 -7.37 31.36 16.89
CA ASN A 139 -6.30 31.95 17.71
C ASN A 139 -6.79 32.59 19.02
N ARG A 140 -8.10 32.80 19.21
CA ARG A 140 -8.69 33.43 20.40
C ARG A 140 -8.83 32.51 21.61
N GLN A 141 -8.73 31.18 21.47
CA GLN A 141 -9.01 30.23 22.56
C GLN A 141 -7.88 29.25 22.84
N GLY A 142 -6.75 29.35 22.13
CA GLY A 142 -5.56 28.49 22.35
C GLY A 142 -5.78 26.98 22.12
N ARG A 143 -6.95 26.56 21.63
CA ARG A 143 -7.28 25.17 21.30
C ARG A 143 -7.56 25.04 19.82
N CYS A 144 -6.73 24.27 19.13
CA CYS A 144 -7.06 23.75 17.81
C CYS A 144 -7.96 22.52 17.98
N PRO A 145 -9.08 22.42 17.25
CA PRO A 145 -9.92 21.22 17.29
C PRO A 145 -9.16 20.02 16.73
N THR A 146 -9.31 18.85 17.36
CA THR A 146 -8.84 17.59 16.79
C THR A 146 -9.62 17.31 15.51
N VAL A 147 -8.95 17.32 14.36
CA VAL A 147 -9.57 16.91 13.11
C VAL A 147 -9.55 15.39 13.04
N ILE A 148 -10.72 14.78 13.00
CA ILE A 148 -10.89 13.37 12.71
C ILE A 148 -10.93 13.24 11.18
N PRO A 149 -9.99 12.52 10.53
CA PRO A 149 -10.00 12.33 9.10
C PRO A 149 -11.26 11.58 8.65
N THR A 150 -11.95 12.10 7.63
CA THR A 150 -13.11 11.41 7.05
C THR A 150 -12.63 10.44 5.98
N ILE A 151 -13.07 9.18 6.05
CA ILE A 151 -12.81 8.22 4.97
C ILE A 151 -13.74 8.55 3.81
N ARG A 152 -13.15 8.81 2.64
CA ARG A 152 -13.88 9.12 1.41
C ARG A 152 -14.34 7.86 0.70
N ASP A 153 -13.43 6.94 0.48
CA ASP A 153 -13.64 5.70 -0.27
C ASP A 153 -12.53 4.69 0.05
N LEU A 154 -12.64 3.47 -0.48
CA LEU A 154 -11.66 2.39 -0.32
C LEU A 154 -10.91 2.13 -1.63
N ARG A 155 -9.61 1.83 -1.50
CA ARG A 155 -8.82 1.15 -2.52
C ARG A 155 -8.72 -0.33 -2.18
N LEU A 156 -8.83 -1.18 -3.20
CA LEU A 156 -8.71 -2.63 -3.06
C LEU A 156 -7.60 -3.15 -3.98
N LEU A 157 -6.64 -3.88 -3.41
CA LEU A 157 -5.55 -4.54 -4.12
C LEU A 157 -5.60 -6.03 -3.80
N ARG A 158 -5.81 -6.87 -4.82
CA ARG A 158 -5.98 -8.32 -4.66
C ARG A 158 -4.87 -9.10 -5.36
N ILE A 159 -4.47 -10.21 -4.77
CA ILE A 159 -3.53 -11.19 -5.32
C ILE A 159 -3.88 -12.61 -4.81
N SER A 160 -3.50 -13.66 -5.55
CA SER A 160 -3.57 -15.03 -5.03
C SER A 160 -2.57 -15.25 -3.90
N GLU A 161 -2.85 -16.20 -3.01
CA GLU A 161 -1.94 -16.52 -1.92
C GLU A 161 -0.58 -17.02 -2.44
N SER A 162 -0.59 -17.85 -3.48
CA SER A 162 0.63 -18.37 -4.13
C SER A 162 1.51 -17.23 -4.66
N ASN A 163 0.90 -16.29 -5.37
CA ASN A 163 1.62 -15.18 -5.98
C ASN A 163 2.05 -14.17 -4.91
N PHE A 164 1.32 -14.07 -3.79
CA PHE A 164 1.76 -13.25 -2.67
C PHE A 164 2.99 -13.82 -1.98
N ARG A 165 3.06 -15.15 -1.79
CA ARG A 165 4.29 -15.80 -1.28
C ARG A 165 5.47 -15.57 -2.23
N GLU A 166 5.24 -15.69 -3.53
CA GLU A 166 6.25 -15.38 -4.54
C GLU A 166 6.67 -13.90 -4.50
N PHE A 167 5.71 -12.99 -4.38
CA PHE A 167 5.96 -11.56 -4.21
C PHE A 167 6.89 -11.30 -3.03
N LEU A 168 6.66 -11.93 -1.88
CA LEU A 168 7.52 -11.75 -0.70
C LEU A 168 8.96 -12.20 -0.96
N GLY A 169 9.15 -13.32 -1.67
CA GLY A 169 10.48 -13.76 -2.10
C GLY A 169 11.16 -12.75 -3.03
N ARG A 170 10.47 -12.36 -4.11
CA ARG A 170 10.96 -11.37 -5.08
C ARG A 170 11.23 -10.01 -4.43
N TRP A 171 10.45 -9.64 -3.42
CA TRP A 171 10.62 -8.41 -2.64
C TRP A 171 11.92 -8.44 -1.85
N ILE A 172 12.19 -9.52 -1.13
CA ILE A 172 13.44 -9.68 -0.37
C ILE A 172 14.65 -9.67 -1.31
N ASP A 173 14.58 -10.37 -2.44
CA ASP A 173 15.65 -10.39 -3.44
C ASP A 173 15.90 -9.00 -4.04
N TRP A 174 14.83 -8.26 -4.32
CA TRP A 174 14.91 -6.88 -4.80
C TRP A 174 15.55 -5.97 -3.76
N LEU A 175 15.16 -6.09 -2.48
CA LEU A 175 15.79 -5.36 -1.37
C LEU A 175 17.29 -5.67 -1.28
N ALA A 176 17.67 -6.95 -1.39
CA ALA A 176 19.05 -7.39 -1.29
C ALA A 176 19.90 -6.84 -2.44
N ARG A 177 19.42 -6.95 -3.68
CA ARG A 177 20.11 -6.43 -4.89
C ARG A 177 20.24 -4.91 -4.90
N ALA A 178 19.25 -4.21 -4.35
CA ALA A 178 19.32 -2.77 -4.19
C ALA A 178 20.24 -2.36 -3.02
N GLU A 179 20.89 -3.31 -2.34
CA GLU A 179 21.74 -3.14 -1.14
C GLU A 179 20.97 -2.52 0.04
N LEU A 180 19.66 -2.72 0.08
CA LEU A 180 18.77 -2.20 1.13
C LEU A 180 18.81 -3.09 2.38
N THR A 181 19.33 -4.32 2.29
CA THR A 181 19.45 -5.27 3.39
C THR A 181 20.67 -5.02 4.29
N SER A 182 21.64 -4.22 3.85
CA SER A 182 22.92 -4.02 4.52
C SER A 182 23.27 -2.53 4.66
N ILE A 183 22.50 -1.80 5.46
CA ILE A 183 22.94 -0.54 6.03
C ILE A 183 22.91 -0.73 7.54
N ALA A 184 23.95 -1.41 8.03
CA ALA A 184 24.34 -1.26 9.43
C ALA A 184 24.86 0.17 9.57
N ALA A 185 24.45 0.85 10.64
CA ALA A 185 24.91 2.19 10.98
C ALA A 185 26.44 2.31 10.78
N GLU A 186 26.86 3.29 9.98
CA GLU A 186 28.15 3.95 10.20
C GLU A 186 27.98 4.97 11.32
#